data_AF-A0A349Q186-F1
#
_entry.id   AF-A0A349Q186-F1
#
_cell.length_a   1.000
_cell.length_b   1.000
_cell.length_c   1.000
_cell.angle_alpha   90.00
_cell.angle_beta   90.00
_cell.angle_gamma   90.00
#
_symmetry.space_group_name_H-M   'P 1'
#
loop_
_entity.id
_entity.type
_entity.pdbx_description
1 polymer ?
#
loop_
_entity_poly.entity_id
_entity_poly.type
_entity_poly.pdbx_seq_one_letter_code
_entity_poly.pdbx_strand_id
1 'polypeptide(L)'
;MSLSTVNTLLEKTKGFSLEETLSFLANEYQGKVVFSTSFGQEDQVITALIAKNDLPITIFTLDTGRLFQETYDVFHKTLKKYKKEIKVYFPEASAVEKLLETKGPNSFYDSVENRKECCFIRKVAPLTKALKGNAIWITGLRAEQSENRNNLDLFEYDAHFDIIKFNPLLKWTLKEVEEYLEK
;
A
#
# COMPACT_ATOMS: atom_id res chain seq x y z
N MET A 1 -14.86 -16.81 0.77
CA MET A 1 -15.27 -16.24 2.08
C MET A 1 -15.13 -14.71 2.06
N SER A 2 -15.51 -14.06 0.95
CA SER A 2 -14.99 -12.73 0.58
C SER A 2 -16.04 -11.62 0.52
N LEU A 3 -17.12 -11.82 -0.24
CA LEU A 3 -18.17 -10.80 -0.42
C LEU A 3 -18.98 -10.54 0.85
N SER A 4 -19.25 -11.58 1.64
CA SER A 4 -19.96 -11.46 2.91
C SER A 4 -19.21 -10.60 3.93
N THR A 5 -17.87 -10.75 3.96
CA THR A 5 -17.01 -10.01 4.89
C THR A 5 -16.89 -8.56 4.48
N VAL A 6 -16.72 -8.28 3.18
CA VAL A 6 -16.73 -6.91 2.63
C VAL A 6 -18.04 -6.19 2.96
N ASN A 7 -19.19 -6.83 2.71
CA ASN A 7 -20.49 -6.24 3.04
C ASN A 7 -20.65 -5.98 4.54
N THR A 8 -20.18 -6.89 5.38
CA THR A 8 -20.21 -6.71 6.84
C THR A 8 -19.35 -5.52 7.27
N LEU A 9 -18.16 -5.36 6.69
CA LEU A 9 -17.29 -4.21 6.97
C LEU A 9 -17.96 -2.90 6.53
N LEU A 10 -18.52 -2.85 5.32
CA LEU A 10 -19.23 -1.68 4.81
C LEU A 10 -20.38 -1.24 5.73
N GLU A 11 -21.17 -2.19 6.25
CA GLU A 11 -22.24 -1.88 7.19
C GLU A 11 -21.72 -1.46 8.56
N LYS A 12 -20.71 -2.15 9.11
CA LYS A 12 -20.14 -1.83 10.42
C LYS A 12 -19.44 -0.46 10.44
N THR A 13 -18.80 -0.06 9.35
CA THR A 13 -18.07 1.22 9.25
C THR A 13 -18.93 2.33 8.65
N LYS A 14 -20.24 2.10 8.49
CA LYS A 14 -21.14 3.10 7.91
C LYS A 14 -21.23 4.31 8.84
N GLY A 15 -20.83 5.47 8.32
CA GLY A 15 -20.81 6.73 9.06
C GLY A 15 -19.57 6.95 9.91
N PHE A 16 -18.61 6.02 9.92
CA PHE A 16 -17.32 6.24 10.56
C PHE A 16 -16.49 7.25 9.76
N SER A 17 -15.76 8.09 10.47
CA SER A 17 -14.61 8.82 9.93
C SER A 17 -13.50 7.86 9.50
N LEU A 18 -12.51 8.40 8.80
CA LEU A 18 -11.36 7.63 8.38
C LEU A 18 -10.56 7.09 9.59
N GLU A 19 -10.34 7.93 10.59
CA GLU A 19 -9.67 7.59 11.83
C GLU A 19 -10.42 6.50 12.61
N GLU A 20 -11.74 6.60 12.71
CA GLU A 20 -12.58 5.59 13.34
C GLU A 20 -12.52 4.26 12.57
N THR A 21 -12.53 4.30 11.24
CA THR A 21 -12.41 3.11 10.40
C THR A 21 -11.06 2.43 10.57
N LEU A 22 -9.96 3.18 10.54
CA LEU A 22 -8.61 2.65 10.77
C LEU A 22 -8.48 2.04 12.17
N SER A 23 -9.00 2.71 13.19
CA SER A 23 -8.99 2.24 14.58
C SER A 23 -9.82 0.97 14.75
N PHE A 24 -11.02 0.92 14.15
CA PHE A 24 -11.87 -0.26 14.15
C PHE A 24 -11.17 -1.47 13.51
N LEU A 25 -10.59 -1.29 12.32
CA LEU A 25 -9.88 -2.38 11.63
C LEU A 25 -8.67 -2.87 12.44
N ALA A 26 -7.88 -1.95 13.00
CA ALA A 26 -6.72 -2.30 13.82
C ALA A 26 -7.10 -3.11 15.07
N ASN A 27 -8.27 -2.83 15.67
CA ASN A 27 -8.77 -3.53 16.84
C ASN A 27 -9.44 -4.88 16.50
N GLU A 28 -10.26 -4.93 15.46
CA GLU A 28 -10.96 -6.16 15.05
C GLU A 28 -9.98 -7.20 14.46
N TYR A 29 -8.94 -6.74 13.76
CA TYR A 29 -7.96 -7.58 13.07
C TYR A 29 -6.54 -7.41 13.65
N GLN A 30 -6.41 -7.43 14.98
CA GLN A 30 -5.14 -7.25 15.67
C GLN A 30 -4.00 -8.10 15.06
N GLY A 31 -2.89 -7.43 14.74
CA GLY A 31 -1.70 -8.06 14.15
C GLY A 31 -1.88 -8.55 12.70
N LYS A 32 -3.02 -8.28 12.06
CA LYS A 32 -3.34 -8.72 10.69
C LYS A 32 -3.75 -7.59 9.76
N VAL A 33 -3.46 -6.34 10.15
CA VAL A 33 -3.66 -5.14 9.32
C VAL A 33 -2.32 -4.60 8.87
N VAL A 34 -2.14 -4.51 7.55
CA VAL A 34 -0.93 -3.97 6.93
C VAL A 34 -1.26 -2.78 6.05
N PHE A 35 -0.38 -1.79 6.04
CA PHE A 35 -0.42 -0.64 5.13
C PHE A 35 0.82 -0.63 4.26
N SER A 36 0.63 -0.63 2.93
CA SER A 36 1.73 -0.49 1.97
C SER A 36 1.94 0.97 1.61
N THR A 37 3.16 1.47 1.78
CA THR A 37 3.54 2.83 1.36
C THR A 37 4.59 2.81 0.24
N SER A 38 4.37 3.65 -0.75
CA SER A 38 5.34 4.06 -1.78
C SER A 38 5.91 5.46 -1.52
N PHE A 39 5.60 6.01 -0.34
CA PHE A 39 5.96 7.36 0.11
C PHE A 39 5.37 8.51 -0.71
N GLY A 40 4.30 8.26 -1.47
CA GLY A 40 3.50 9.29 -2.11
C GLY A 40 2.74 10.17 -1.10
N GLN A 41 2.14 11.26 -1.59
CA GLN A 41 1.42 12.23 -0.76
C GLN A 41 0.28 11.57 0.03
N GLU A 42 -0.54 10.76 -0.65
CA GLU A 42 -1.62 9.99 -0.04
C GLU A 42 -1.11 9.05 1.06
N ASP A 43 0.00 8.38 0.78
CA ASP A 43 0.59 7.46 1.74
C ASP A 43 1.14 8.18 2.98
N GLN A 44 1.61 9.44 2.82
CA GLN A 44 2.02 10.26 3.97
C GLN A 44 0.84 10.68 4.84
N VAL A 45 -0.34 10.94 4.25
CA VAL A 45 -1.57 11.19 5.01
C VAL A 45 -1.94 9.96 5.85
N ILE A 46 -1.98 8.77 5.23
CA ILE A 46 -2.31 7.53 5.95
C ILE A 46 -1.27 7.24 7.05
N THR A 47 0.02 7.41 6.74
CA THR A 47 1.10 7.26 7.73
C THR A 47 0.92 8.22 8.91
N ALA A 48 0.56 9.48 8.64
CA ALA A 48 0.31 10.47 9.68
C ALA A 48 -0.88 10.07 10.56
N LEU A 49 -1.97 9.56 9.97
CA LEU A 49 -3.15 9.10 10.71
C LEU A 49 -2.84 7.89 11.59
N ILE A 50 -2.08 6.92 11.08
CA ILE A 50 -1.62 5.75 11.84
C ILE A 50 -0.73 6.20 13.01
N ALA A 51 0.23 7.10 12.74
CA ALA A 51 1.19 7.56 13.75
C ALA A 51 0.54 8.42 14.83
N LYS A 52 -0.33 9.36 14.44
CA LYS A 52 -1.02 10.29 15.37
C LYS A 52 -1.90 9.56 16.37
N ASN A 53 -2.54 8.48 15.95
CA ASN A 53 -3.44 7.69 16.78
C ASN A 53 -2.78 6.45 17.39
N ASP A 54 -1.46 6.29 17.21
CA ASP A 54 -0.67 5.13 17.66
C ASP A 54 -1.29 3.76 17.29
N LEU A 55 -1.84 3.65 16.08
CA LEU A 55 -2.57 2.46 15.68
C LEU A 55 -1.62 1.27 15.49
N PRO A 56 -1.98 0.06 15.94
CA PRO A 56 -1.18 -1.16 15.78
C PRO A 56 -1.29 -1.74 14.34
N ILE A 57 -0.98 -0.90 13.35
CA ILE A 57 -0.97 -1.25 11.92
C ILE A 57 0.47 -1.39 11.47
N THR A 58 0.80 -2.51 10.81
CA THR A 58 2.14 -2.72 10.27
C THR A 58 2.30 -1.92 8.98
N ILE A 59 3.22 -0.96 8.97
CA ILE A 59 3.57 -0.20 7.77
C ILE A 59 4.71 -0.93 7.06
N PHE A 60 4.58 -1.13 5.74
CA PHE A 60 5.64 -1.71 4.94
C PHE A 60 5.83 -0.97 3.61
N THR A 61 7.03 -1.09 3.06
CA THR A 61 7.35 -0.60 1.72
C THR A 61 7.98 -1.70 0.88
N LEU A 62 7.85 -1.56 -0.44
CA LEU A 62 8.50 -2.42 -1.43
C LEU A 62 9.68 -1.63 -1.99
N ASP A 63 10.89 -1.92 -1.50
CA ASP A 63 12.08 -1.36 -2.10
C ASP A 63 12.45 -2.21 -3.33
N THR A 64 12.19 -1.64 -4.49
CA THR A 64 12.45 -2.30 -5.78
C THR A 64 13.94 -2.33 -6.14
N GLY A 65 14.80 -1.65 -5.37
CA GLY A 65 16.21 -1.39 -5.68
C GLY A 65 16.40 -0.38 -6.81
N ARG A 66 15.32 0.29 -7.26
CA ARG A 66 15.31 1.24 -8.39
C ARG A 66 14.41 2.46 -8.13
N LEU A 67 14.11 2.73 -6.86
CA LEU A 67 13.36 3.92 -6.47
C LEU A 67 14.19 5.19 -6.70
N PHE A 68 13.51 6.33 -6.87
CA PHE A 68 14.15 7.63 -6.94
C PHE A 68 14.84 7.97 -5.60
N GLN A 69 15.91 8.76 -5.64
CA GLN A 69 16.60 9.19 -4.41
C GLN A 69 15.65 10.00 -3.51
N GLU A 70 14.78 10.81 -4.11
CA GLU A 70 13.75 11.59 -3.45
C GLU A 70 12.78 10.70 -2.65
N THR A 71 12.50 9.49 -3.13
CA THR A 71 11.68 8.52 -2.37
C THR A 71 12.39 8.06 -1.10
N TYR A 72 13.70 7.80 -1.16
CA TYR A 72 14.50 7.47 0.03
C TYR A 72 14.61 8.66 0.99
N ASP A 73 14.71 9.87 0.47
CA ASP A 73 14.75 11.08 1.29
C ASP A 73 13.43 11.29 2.05
N VAL A 74 12.29 11.06 1.39
CA VAL A 74 10.98 11.07 2.06
C VAL A 74 10.91 9.94 3.08
N PHE A 75 11.30 8.71 2.72
CA PHE A 75 11.32 7.58 3.64
C PHE A 75 12.11 7.90 4.92
N HIS A 76 13.33 8.42 4.80
CA HIS A 76 14.15 8.85 5.93
C HIS A 76 13.47 9.91 6.79
N LYS A 77 12.86 10.93 6.16
CA LYS A 77 12.11 11.98 6.86
C LYS A 77 10.88 11.42 7.57
N THR A 78 10.15 10.49 6.96
CA THR A 78 8.99 9.80 7.54
C THR A 78 9.38 9.04 8.80
N LEU A 79 10.46 8.25 8.77
CA LEU A 79 10.98 7.54 9.94
C LEU A 79 11.34 8.50 11.07
N LYS A 80 12.04 9.60 10.76
CA LYS A 80 12.43 10.61 11.75
C LYS A 80 11.24 11.34 12.37
N LYS A 81 10.24 11.71 11.54
CA LYS A 81 9.07 12.47 11.97
C LYS A 81 8.16 11.64 12.86
N TYR A 82 7.79 10.44 12.41
CA TYR A 82 6.77 9.63 13.09
C TYR A 82 7.33 8.62 14.07
N LYS A 83 8.65 8.33 14.04
CA LYS A 83 9.31 7.33 14.90
C LYS A 83 8.62 5.96 14.88
N LYS A 84 8.05 5.61 13.72
CA LYS A 84 7.41 4.31 13.45
C LYS A 84 8.34 3.46 12.62
N GLU A 85 8.36 2.16 12.90
CA GLU A 85 9.05 1.19 12.06
C GLU A 85 8.31 1.02 10.73
N ILE A 86 9.05 0.94 9.63
CA ILE A 86 8.53 0.61 8.31
C ILE A 86 9.28 -0.63 7.84
N LYS A 87 8.57 -1.74 7.70
CA LYS A 87 9.14 -3.00 7.24
C LYS A 87 9.49 -2.91 5.76
N VAL A 88 10.72 -3.24 5.40
CA VAL A 88 11.17 -3.23 4.00
C VAL A 88 11.09 -4.63 3.43
N TYR A 89 10.44 -4.77 2.28
CA TYR A 89 10.51 -5.98 1.45
C TYR A 89 11.30 -5.68 0.19
N PHE A 90 12.37 -6.43 -0.02
CA PHE A 90 13.28 -6.30 -1.16
C PHE A 90 13.15 -7.53 -2.08
N PRO A 91 13.37 -7.41 -3.39
CA PRO A 91 13.37 -8.57 -4.29
C PRO A 91 14.47 -9.58 -3.97
N GLU A 92 14.21 -10.85 -4.32
CA GLU A 92 15.21 -11.91 -4.22
C GLU A 92 16.40 -11.59 -5.12
N ALA A 93 17.60 -11.53 -4.53
CA ALA A 93 18.83 -11.16 -5.21
C ALA A 93 19.07 -12.04 -6.45
N SER A 94 18.95 -13.36 -6.31
CA SER A 94 19.16 -14.33 -7.40
C SER A 94 18.20 -14.13 -8.59
N ALA A 95 16.96 -13.72 -8.34
CA ALA A 95 16.00 -13.43 -9.41
C ALA A 95 16.36 -12.13 -10.13
N VAL A 96 16.82 -11.12 -9.40
CA VAL A 96 17.30 -9.86 -9.98
C VAL A 96 18.58 -10.07 -10.77
N GLU A 97 19.56 -10.78 -10.23
CA GLU A 97 20.82 -11.13 -10.90
C GLU A 97 20.56 -11.80 -12.24
N LYS A 98 19.73 -12.86 -12.26
CA LYS A 98 19.36 -13.55 -13.50
C LYS A 98 18.70 -12.63 -14.53
N LEU A 99 17.80 -11.73 -14.10
CA LEU A 99 17.18 -10.76 -15.00
C LEU A 99 18.22 -9.83 -15.63
N LEU A 100 19.18 -9.34 -14.83
CA LEU A 100 20.23 -8.44 -15.28
C LEU A 100 21.20 -9.13 -16.23
N GLU A 101 21.64 -10.35 -15.93
CA GLU A 101 22.56 -11.12 -16.77
C GLU A 101 21.95 -11.48 -18.13
N THR A 102 20.66 -11.80 -18.16
CA THR A 102 20.00 -12.31 -19.37
C THR A 102 19.37 -11.22 -20.23
N LYS A 103 18.86 -10.15 -19.62
CA LYS A 103 18.10 -9.10 -20.32
C LYS A 103 18.60 -7.68 -20.04
N GLY A 104 19.62 -7.52 -19.19
CA GLY A 104 20.15 -6.21 -18.81
C GLY A 104 19.28 -5.44 -17.81
N PRO A 105 19.74 -4.25 -17.40
CA PRO A 105 19.11 -3.47 -16.33
C PRO A 105 17.80 -2.78 -16.69
N ASN A 106 17.49 -2.69 -17.98
CA ASN A 106 16.43 -1.82 -18.52
C ASN A 106 15.49 -2.56 -19.50
N SER A 107 15.41 -3.89 -19.43
CA SER A 107 14.62 -4.74 -20.33
C SER A 107 13.13 -4.37 -20.41
N PHE A 108 12.60 -3.70 -19.38
CA PHE A 108 11.22 -3.22 -19.29
C PHE A 108 10.86 -2.10 -20.29
N TYR A 109 11.84 -1.52 -20.99
CA TYR A 109 11.59 -0.65 -22.14
C TYR A 109 11.38 -1.42 -23.45
N ASP A 110 11.88 -2.65 -23.53
CA ASP A 110 11.91 -3.40 -24.78
C ASP A 110 10.54 -4.04 -25.10
N SER A 111 9.79 -4.45 -24.08
CA SER A 111 8.44 -5.01 -24.26
C SER A 111 7.56 -4.94 -23.03
N VAL A 112 6.25 -5.15 -23.23
CA VAL A 112 5.27 -5.24 -22.14
C VAL A 112 5.53 -6.48 -21.29
N GLU A 113 5.94 -7.58 -21.90
CA GLU A 113 6.26 -8.86 -21.24
C GLU A 113 7.45 -8.69 -20.30
N ASN A 114 8.53 -8.06 -20.77
CA ASN A 114 9.71 -7.78 -19.94
C ASN A 114 9.39 -6.80 -18.81
N ARG A 115 8.50 -5.82 -19.05
CA ARG A 115 8.00 -4.93 -17.99
C ARG A 115 7.24 -5.69 -16.93
N LYS A 116 6.34 -6.60 -17.32
CA LYS A 116 5.60 -7.47 -16.40
C LYS A 116 6.54 -8.37 -15.59
N GLU A 117 7.56 -8.94 -16.22
CA GLU A 117 8.58 -9.75 -15.54
C GLU A 117 9.39 -8.93 -14.52
N CYS A 118 9.88 -7.75 -14.90
CA CYS A 118 10.58 -6.85 -13.99
C CYS A 118 9.70 -6.46 -12.79
N CYS A 119 8.45 -6.07 -13.04
CA CYS A 119 7.46 -5.78 -12.00
C CYS A 119 7.16 -7.01 -11.14
N PHE A 120 7.09 -8.21 -11.72
CA PHE A 120 6.84 -9.43 -10.97
C PHE A 120 7.96 -9.69 -9.97
N ILE A 121 9.21 -9.65 -10.45
CA ILE A 121 10.40 -9.88 -9.62
C ILE A 121 10.55 -8.80 -8.55
N ARG A 122 10.46 -7.51 -8.94
CA ARG A 122 10.78 -6.38 -8.06
C ARG A 122 9.63 -5.94 -7.15
N LYS A 123 8.39 -6.20 -7.52
CA LYS A 123 7.19 -5.69 -6.82
C LYS A 123 6.25 -6.81 -6.40
N VAL A 124 5.78 -7.64 -7.34
CA VAL A 124 4.69 -8.60 -7.05
C VAL A 124 5.15 -9.69 -6.08
N ALA A 125 6.30 -10.34 -6.34
CA ALA A 125 6.79 -11.40 -5.46
C ALA A 125 7.10 -10.91 -4.03
N PRO A 126 7.76 -9.76 -3.81
CA PRO A 126 7.88 -9.14 -2.49
C PRO A 126 6.53 -8.79 -1.85
N LEU A 127 5.57 -8.27 -2.62
CA LEU A 127 4.22 -7.96 -2.14
C LEU A 127 3.50 -9.22 -1.65
N THR A 128 3.56 -10.33 -2.40
CA THR A 128 2.98 -11.61 -1.97
C THR A 128 3.51 -12.02 -0.59
N LYS A 129 4.82 -11.85 -0.35
CA LYS A 129 5.43 -12.14 0.96
C LYS A 129 4.94 -11.19 2.04
N ALA A 130 4.76 -9.91 1.70
CA ALA A 130 4.30 -8.89 2.62
C ALA A 130 2.84 -9.07 3.07
N LEU A 131 1.98 -9.52 2.15
CA LEU A 131 0.55 -9.70 2.42
C LEU A 131 0.24 -11.05 3.08
N LYS A 132 1.09 -12.06 2.90
CA LYS A 132 0.86 -13.42 3.43
C LYS A 132 0.55 -13.41 4.93
N GLY A 133 -0.61 -13.94 5.28
CA GLY A 133 -1.07 -14.08 6.68
C GLY A 133 -1.83 -12.88 7.25
N ASN A 134 -1.93 -11.78 6.49
CA ASN A 134 -2.74 -10.62 6.88
C ASN A 134 -4.17 -10.74 6.37
N ALA A 135 -5.09 -10.06 7.05
CA ALA A 135 -6.51 -10.04 6.71
C ALA A 135 -6.92 -8.77 5.96
N ILE A 136 -6.30 -7.64 6.32
CA ILE A 136 -6.59 -6.32 5.76
C ILE A 136 -5.32 -5.71 5.17
N TRP A 137 -5.43 -5.23 3.94
CA TRP A 137 -4.40 -4.47 3.23
C TRP A 137 -4.88 -3.06 2.91
N ILE A 138 -4.25 -2.07 3.54
CA ILE A 138 -4.52 -0.64 3.33
C ILE A 138 -3.64 -0.13 2.20
N THR A 139 -4.21 0.68 1.29
CA THR A 139 -3.46 1.34 0.20
C THR A 139 -3.81 2.82 0.05
N GLY A 140 -2.88 3.65 -0.43
CA GLY A 140 -3.14 5.06 -0.75
C GLY A 140 -3.86 5.34 -2.08
N LEU A 141 -4.57 4.36 -2.65
CA LEU A 141 -5.24 4.53 -3.94
C LEU A 141 -6.40 5.53 -3.85
N ARG A 142 -6.41 6.53 -4.75
CA ARG A 142 -7.57 7.42 -4.97
C ARG A 142 -8.32 7.07 -6.24
N ALA A 143 -9.62 7.36 -6.28
CA ALA A 143 -10.44 7.09 -7.45
C ALA A 143 -9.96 7.85 -8.70
N GLU A 144 -9.47 9.08 -8.53
CA GLU A 144 -8.95 9.93 -9.62
C GLU A 144 -7.71 9.35 -10.33
N GLN A 145 -6.98 8.43 -9.67
CA GLN A 145 -5.78 7.79 -10.23
C GLN A 145 -6.09 6.50 -10.99
N SER A 146 -7.34 6.02 -10.93
CA SER A 146 -7.76 4.78 -11.59
C SER A 146 -8.48 5.10 -12.90
N GLU A 147 -8.18 4.33 -13.95
CA GLU A 147 -8.93 4.38 -15.21
C GLU A 147 -10.41 3.99 -15.01
N ASN A 148 -10.70 3.16 -13.99
CA ASN A 148 -12.04 2.72 -13.59
C ASN A 148 -12.62 3.58 -12.46
N ARG A 149 -12.83 4.88 -12.72
CA ARG A 149 -13.33 5.87 -11.75
C ARG A 149 -14.66 5.52 -11.06
N ASN A 150 -15.48 4.66 -11.66
CA ASN A 150 -16.87 4.42 -11.23
C ASN A 150 -17.10 3.12 -10.44
N ASN A 151 -16.06 2.29 -10.23
CA ASN A 151 -16.27 0.93 -9.73
C ASN A 151 -15.27 0.51 -8.64
N LEU A 152 -14.61 1.49 -8.00
CA LEU A 152 -13.77 1.22 -6.84
C LEU A 152 -14.60 1.39 -5.56
N ASP A 153 -14.53 0.39 -4.70
CA ASP A 153 -15.20 0.37 -3.40
C ASP A 153 -14.21 0.68 -2.28
N LEU A 154 -14.76 1.19 -1.16
CA LEU A 154 -13.96 1.48 0.04
C LEU A 154 -13.26 0.22 0.56
N PHE A 155 -13.97 -0.91 0.51
CA PHE A 155 -13.46 -2.24 0.79
C PHE A 155 -13.66 -3.12 -0.44
N GLU A 156 -12.62 -3.83 -0.82
CA GLU A 156 -12.64 -4.78 -1.93
C GLU A 156 -11.99 -6.08 -1.48
N TYR A 157 -12.41 -7.20 -2.06
CA TYR A 157 -11.68 -8.46 -1.87
C TYR A 157 -10.73 -8.68 -3.04
N ASP A 158 -9.44 -8.75 -2.74
CA ASP A 158 -8.42 -9.12 -3.69
C ASP A 158 -8.27 -10.64 -3.71
N ALA A 159 -8.83 -11.27 -4.75
CA ALA A 159 -8.81 -12.71 -4.92
C ALA A 159 -7.41 -13.27 -5.25
N HIS A 160 -6.50 -12.44 -5.75
CA HIS A 160 -5.14 -12.89 -6.07
C HIS A 160 -4.31 -13.07 -4.80
N PHE A 161 -4.49 -12.20 -3.82
CA PHE A 161 -3.79 -12.26 -2.53
C PHE A 161 -4.63 -12.86 -1.38
N ASP A 162 -5.90 -13.17 -1.61
CA ASP A 162 -6.86 -13.64 -0.60
C ASP A 162 -6.91 -12.70 0.62
N ILE A 163 -7.12 -11.41 0.35
CA ILE A 163 -7.06 -10.35 1.36
C ILE A 163 -8.12 -9.29 1.09
N ILE A 164 -8.60 -8.64 2.15
CA ILE A 164 -9.49 -7.49 2.01
C ILE A 164 -8.65 -6.24 1.85
N LYS A 165 -8.81 -5.55 0.73
CA LYS A 165 -8.19 -4.27 0.44
C LYS A 165 -9.06 -3.13 0.96
N PHE A 166 -8.46 -2.17 1.65
CA PHE A 166 -9.09 -0.95 2.14
C PHE A 166 -8.43 0.28 1.51
N ASN A 167 -9.23 1.15 0.90
CA ASN A 167 -8.78 2.35 0.20
C ASN A 167 -9.25 3.61 0.96
N PRO A 168 -8.59 4.00 2.07
CA PRO A 168 -9.04 5.06 2.97
C PRO A 168 -9.27 6.42 2.31
N LEU A 169 -8.45 6.75 1.30
CA LEU A 169 -8.46 8.04 0.62
C LEU A 169 -9.21 7.99 -0.71
N LEU A 170 -9.99 6.93 -0.95
CA LEU A 170 -10.63 6.70 -2.25
C LEU A 170 -11.47 7.89 -2.72
N LYS A 171 -12.17 8.53 -1.78
CA LYS A 171 -13.07 9.67 -2.03
C LYS A 171 -12.40 11.04 -1.86
N TRP A 172 -11.14 11.08 -1.42
CA TRP A 172 -10.43 12.36 -1.26
C TRP A 172 -10.01 12.90 -2.62
N THR A 173 -10.21 14.19 -2.81
CA THR A 173 -9.61 15.00 -3.87
C THR A 173 -8.13 15.25 -3.59
N LEU A 174 -7.38 15.65 -4.62
CA LEU A 174 -5.96 16.02 -4.43
C LEU A 174 -5.82 17.18 -3.45
N LYS A 175 -6.75 18.15 -3.55
CA LYS A 175 -6.77 19.32 -2.67
C LYS A 175 -6.94 18.94 -1.20
N GLU A 176 -7.80 17.98 -0.87
CA GLU A 176 -7.96 17.50 0.50
C GLU A 176 -6.70 16.82 1.04
N VAL A 177 -5.96 16.10 0.18
CA VAL A 177 -4.65 15.52 0.53
C VAL A 177 -3.64 16.62 0.82
N GLU A 178 -3.53 17.61 -0.06
CA GLU A 178 -2.62 18.75 0.09
C GLU A 178 -2.95 19.58 1.34
N GLU A 179 -4.22 19.92 1.56
CA GLU A 179 -4.69 20.64 2.74
C GLU A 179 -4.43 19.90 4.06
N TYR A 180 -4.38 18.56 4.03
CA TYR A 180 -3.98 17.78 5.19
C TYR A 180 -2.47 17.86 5.42
N LEU A 181 -1.66 17.77 4.36
CA LEU A 181 -0.20 17.75 4.44
C LEU A 181 0.42 19.12 4.79
N GLU A 182 -0.29 20.21 4.46
CA GLU A 182 0.12 21.58 4.80
C GLU A 182 -0.10 21.95 6.28
N LYS A 183 -0.95 21.20 7.00
CA LYS A 183 -1.22 21.39 8.44
C LYS A 183 -0.14 20.80 9.33
#